data_AF-A0A812LC40-F1
#
_entry.id   AF-A0A812LC40-F1
#
_cell.length_a   1.000
_cell.length_b   1.000
_cell.length_c   1.000
_cell.angle_alpha   90.00
_cell.angle_beta   90.00
_cell.angle_gamma   90.00
#
_symmetry.space_group_name_H-M   'P 1'
#
loop_
_entity.id
_entity.type
_entity.pdbx_description
1 polymer ?
#
loop_
_entity_poly.entity_id
_entity_poly.type
_entity_poly.pdbx_seq_one_letter_code
_entity_poly.pdbx_strand_id
1 'polypeptide(L)'
;ETENGEELISPCKCEGSQKYIHLSCLRRWQRTVQLGSSNHPEDRGAEDRHLVCNVCRGIFNLPPQDRGALLSDLAGAQPSDVATGLLLVTKRSAGESLASSSLDNLAIRAFLEAKAAHFRSAVYILTDISPG
;
A
#
# COMPACT_ATOMS: atom_id res chain seq x y z
N GLU A 1 -4.99 -6.51 18.86
CA GLU A 1 -6.17 -6.92 19.65
C GLU A 1 -6.75 -5.72 20.40
N THR A 2 -7.33 -4.74 19.70
CA THR A 2 -7.87 -3.49 20.30
C THR A 2 -9.26 -3.14 19.76
N GLU A 3 -10.05 -4.14 19.36
CA GLU A 3 -11.34 -3.90 18.67
C GLU A 3 -12.52 -3.66 19.63
N ASN A 4 -12.39 -3.96 20.92
CA ASN A 4 -13.52 -3.89 21.88
C ASN A 4 -13.80 -2.49 22.46
N GLY A 5 -12.98 -1.48 22.15
CA GLY A 5 -13.13 -0.12 22.70
C GLY A 5 -13.31 0.98 21.66
N GLU A 6 -13.40 0.62 20.38
CA GLU A 6 -13.54 1.59 19.30
C GLU A 6 -15.02 1.93 19.07
N GLU A 7 -15.32 3.22 18.87
CA GLU A 7 -16.68 3.66 18.58
C GLU A 7 -17.16 3.10 17.23
N LEU A 8 -18.41 2.64 17.20
CA LEU A 8 -19.06 2.20 15.98
C LEU A 8 -19.51 3.40 15.14
N ILE A 9 -19.07 3.42 13.89
CA ILE A 9 -19.44 4.45 12.92
C ILE A 9 -20.48 3.93 11.93
N SER A 10 -21.17 4.86 11.25
CA SER A 10 -22.06 4.55 10.13
C SER A 10 -21.54 5.18 8.83
N PRO A 11 -20.75 4.44 8.02
CA PRO A 11 -20.03 5.04 6.90
C PRO A 11 -20.85 5.12 5.62
N CYS A 12 -22.04 4.53 5.57
CA CYS A 12 -22.88 4.44 4.38
C CYS A 12 -24.37 4.46 4.76
N LYS A 13 -25.26 4.35 3.76
CA LYS A 13 -26.71 4.42 3.93
C LYS A 13 -27.38 3.07 4.24
N CYS A 14 -26.63 2.10 4.76
CA CYS A 14 -27.22 0.84 5.19
C CYS A 14 -28.17 1.05 6.37
N GLU A 15 -29.16 0.17 6.50
CA GLU A 15 -30.11 0.15 7.60
C GLU A 15 -29.88 -1.06 8.51
N GLY A 16 -30.51 -1.05 9.68
CA GLY A 16 -30.36 -2.13 10.67
C GLY A 16 -28.98 -2.19 11.31
N SER A 17 -28.58 -3.38 11.77
CA SER A 17 -27.31 -3.61 12.48
C SER A 17 -26.08 -3.51 11.57
N GLN A 18 -26.20 -3.89 10.29
CA GLN A 18 -25.13 -3.84 9.30
C GLN A 18 -24.65 -2.43 8.93
N LYS A 19 -25.34 -1.38 9.41
CA LYS A 19 -24.91 0.00 9.20
C LYS A 19 -23.74 0.42 10.07
N TYR A 20 -23.42 -0.36 11.11
CA TYR A 20 -22.39 -0.06 12.09
C TYR A 20 -21.14 -0.90 11.86
N ILE A 21 -19.98 -0.26 11.91
CA ILE A 21 -18.67 -0.91 11.79
C ILE A 21 -17.64 -0.11 12.61
N HIS A 22 -16.59 -0.75 13.10
CA HIS A 22 -15.46 -0.01 13.66
C HIS A 22 -14.69 0.72 12.54
N LEU A 23 -14.16 1.90 12.82
CA LEU A 23 -13.35 2.65 11.84
C LEU A 23 -12.12 1.84 11.40
N SER A 24 -11.43 1.16 12.32
CA SER A 24 -10.29 0.29 12.00
C SER A 24 -10.65 -0.89 11.10
N CYS A 25 -11.84 -1.49 11.28
CA CYS A 25 -12.34 -2.57 10.43
C CYS A 25 -12.60 -2.08 9.00
N LEU A 26 -13.27 -0.91 8.85
CA LEU A 26 -13.47 -0.30 7.53
C LEU A 26 -12.14 0.00 6.85
N ARG A 27 -11.20 0.62 7.58
CA ARG A 27 -9.85 0.95 7.06
C ARG A 27 -9.08 -0.28 6.63
N ARG A 28 -9.11 -1.35 7.44
CA ARG A 28 -8.46 -2.62 7.11
C ARG A 28 -9.06 -3.25 5.85
N TRP A 29 -10.37 -3.24 5.72
CA TRP A 29 -11.03 -3.76 4.54
C TRP A 29 -10.73 -2.94 3.28
N GLN A 30 -10.82 -1.61 3.35
CA GLN A 30 -10.45 -0.70 2.25
C GLN A 30 -9.02 -0.96 1.79
N ARG A 31 -8.09 -1.12 2.74
CA ARG A 31 -6.68 -1.46 2.48
C ARG A 31 -6.52 -2.79 1.76
N THR A 32 -7.22 -3.83 2.20
CA THR A 32 -7.18 -5.14 1.53
C THR A 32 -7.65 -5.06 0.09
N VAL A 33 -8.69 -4.27 -0.19
CA VAL A 33 -9.15 -4.02 -1.57
C VAL A 33 -8.08 -3.28 -2.38
N GLN A 34 -7.51 -2.19 -1.85
CA GLN A 34 -6.47 -1.40 -2.53
C GLN A 34 -5.20 -2.20 -2.88
N LEU A 35 -4.88 -3.22 -2.08
CA LEU A 35 -3.69 -4.07 -2.25
C LEU A 35 -3.98 -5.38 -2.99
N GLY A 36 -5.26 -5.78 -3.06
CA GLY A 36 -5.66 -7.04 -3.69
C GLY A 36 -5.73 -6.98 -5.21
N SER A 37 -5.84 -5.77 -5.78
CA SER A 37 -5.86 -5.53 -7.22
C SER A 37 -4.44 -5.55 -7.82
N SER A 38 -4.33 -5.71 -9.14
CA SER A 38 -3.05 -5.60 -9.84
C SER A 38 -2.44 -4.20 -9.63
N ASN A 39 -1.11 -4.08 -9.74
CA ASN A 39 -0.46 -2.78 -9.66
C ASN A 39 -0.58 -1.95 -10.95
N HIS A 40 -1.18 -2.49 -12.02
CA HIS A 40 -1.33 -1.81 -13.30
C HIS A 40 -2.22 -0.56 -13.16
N PRO A 41 -1.89 0.58 -13.78
CA PRO A 41 -2.64 1.82 -13.61
C PRO A 41 -4.12 1.71 -13.97
N GLU A 42 -4.47 0.94 -14.99
CA GLU A 42 -5.85 0.81 -15.47
C GLU A 42 -6.74 0.06 -14.48
N ASP A 43 -6.28 -1.09 -13.97
CA ASP A 43 -6.98 -1.92 -13.00
C ASP A 43 -7.20 -1.15 -11.70
N ARG A 44 -6.23 -0.33 -11.32
CA ARG A 44 -6.28 0.50 -10.13
C ARG A 44 -7.26 1.66 -10.26
N GLY A 45 -7.36 2.25 -11.45
CA GLY A 45 -8.35 3.29 -11.73
C GLY A 45 -9.78 2.75 -11.79
N ALA A 46 -9.94 1.48 -12.15
CA ALA A 46 -11.25 0.82 -12.25
C ALA A 46 -11.75 0.21 -10.92
N GLU A 47 -10.87 0.01 -9.93
CA GLU A 47 -11.25 -0.54 -8.63
C GLU A 47 -12.07 0.47 -7.81
N ASP A 48 -13.34 0.16 -7.53
CA ASP A 48 -14.25 1.07 -6.82
C ASP A 48 -14.80 0.49 -5.50
N ARG A 49 -14.55 -0.80 -5.21
CA ARG A 49 -15.16 -1.48 -4.06
C ARG A 49 -14.81 -0.79 -2.75
N HIS A 50 -13.59 -0.27 -2.62
CA HIS A 50 -13.13 0.48 -1.46
C HIS A 50 -13.77 1.89 -1.29
N LEU A 51 -14.46 2.39 -2.31
CA LEU A 51 -15.17 3.68 -2.34
C LEU A 51 -16.69 3.51 -2.15
N VAL A 52 -17.24 2.37 -2.58
CA VAL A 52 -18.68 2.13 -2.66
C VAL A 52 -19.10 0.93 -1.81
N CYS A 53 -20.16 1.09 -1.03
CA CYS A 53 -20.71 -0.01 -0.25
C CYS A 53 -21.34 -1.07 -1.16
N ASN A 54 -20.92 -2.33 -1.01
CA ASN A 54 -21.50 -3.45 -1.77
C ASN A 54 -22.98 -3.75 -1.43
N VAL A 55 -23.47 -3.28 -0.29
CA VAL A 55 -24.85 -3.54 0.14
C VAL A 55 -25.81 -2.44 -0.32
N CYS A 56 -25.59 -1.19 0.13
CA CYS A 56 -26.49 -0.08 -0.20
C CYS A 56 -26.08 0.68 -1.47
N ARG A 57 -24.94 0.36 -2.10
CA ARG A 57 -24.36 1.08 -3.25
C ARG A 57 -24.05 2.57 -3.01
N GLY A 58 -24.17 3.04 -1.78
CA GLY A 58 -23.78 4.40 -1.39
C GLY A 58 -22.26 4.55 -1.31
N ILE A 59 -21.77 5.74 -1.65
CA ILE A 59 -20.37 6.13 -1.43
C ILE A 59 -20.12 6.20 0.08
N PHE A 60 -19.00 5.66 0.53
CA PHE A 60 -18.60 5.80 1.92
C PHE A 60 -18.29 7.27 2.25
N ASN A 61 -18.83 7.77 3.36
CA ASN A 61 -18.48 9.13 3.86
C ASN A 61 -17.03 9.23 4.36
N LEU A 62 -16.36 8.09 4.48
CA LEU A 62 -14.95 7.96 4.83
C LEU A 62 -14.20 7.34 3.64
N PRO A 63 -13.64 8.19 2.75
CA PRO A 63 -12.91 7.71 1.60
C PRO A 63 -11.65 6.94 2.04
N PRO A 64 -11.19 5.95 1.25
CA PRO A 64 -9.99 5.18 1.53
C PRO A 64 -8.74 6.07 1.63
N GLN A 65 -7.69 5.56 2.28
CA GLN A 65 -6.41 6.29 2.37
C GLN A 65 -5.86 6.55 0.97
N ASP A 66 -5.25 7.72 0.76
CA ASP A 66 -4.48 7.96 -0.45
C ASP A 66 -3.27 7.01 -0.49
N ARG A 67 -2.71 6.82 -1.68
CA ARG A 67 -1.62 5.84 -1.86
C ARG A 67 -0.38 6.19 -1.04
N GLY A 68 -0.05 7.47 -0.90
CA GLY A 68 1.11 7.91 -0.14
C GLY A 68 0.96 7.55 1.33
N ALA A 69 -0.18 7.89 1.93
CA ALA A 69 -0.51 7.53 3.30
C ALA A 69 -0.55 6.00 3.50
N LEU A 70 -1.19 5.27 2.57
CA LEU A 70 -1.25 3.81 2.61
C LEU A 70 0.15 3.17 2.62
N LEU A 71 1.04 3.61 1.72
CA LEU A 71 2.39 3.08 1.63
C LEU A 71 3.23 3.45 2.87
N SER A 72 3.03 4.64 3.41
CA SER A 72 3.69 5.10 4.64
C SER A 72 3.30 4.23 5.83
N ASP A 73 2.00 3.95 6.01
CA ASP A 73 1.48 3.05 7.03
C ASP A 73 2.04 1.62 6.89
N LEU A 74 2.07 1.08 5.66
CA LEU A 74 2.61 -0.26 5.37
C LEU A 74 4.10 -0.37 5.64
N ALA A 75 4.86 0.67 5.29
CA ALA A 75 6.30 0.71 5.49
C ALA A 75 6.68 1.02 6.95
N GLY A 76 5.74 1.50 7.77
CA GLY A 76 6.04 2.08 9.08
C GLY A 76 6.98 3.29 8.96
N ALA A 77 6.93 3.99 7.82
CA ALA A 77 7.83 5.09 7.48
C ALA A 77 7.02 6.38 7.37
N GLN A 78 7.60 7.51 7.74
CA GLN A 78 6.96 8.79 7.43
C GLN A 78 7.05 9.06 5.93
N PRO A 79 6.07 9.75 5.32
CA PRO A 79 6.15 10.12 3.91
C PRO A 79 7.44 10.90 3.57
N SER A 80 7.95 11.70 4.53
CA SER A 80 9.23 12.41 4.42
C SER A 80 10.44 11.51 4.27
N ASP A 81 10.34 10.26 4.73
CA ASP A 81 11.43 9.29 4.68
C ASP A 81 11.50 8.61 3.31
N VAL A 82 10.44 8.70 2.50
CA VAL A 82 10.32 8.08 1.18
C VAL A 82 10.88 9.01 0.09
N ALA A 83 12.09 8.73 -0.36
CA ALA A 83 12.76 9.45 -1.45
C ALA A 83 13.21 8.50 -2.57
N THR A 84 13.44 9.04 -3.77
CA THR A 84 14.03 8.28 -4.88
C THR A 84 15.37 7.66 -4.45
N GLY A 85 15.51 6.35 -4.63
CA GLY A 85 16.69 5.59 -4.19
C GLY A 85 16.60 5.00 -2.77
N LEU A 86 15.46 5.18 -2.07
CA LEU A 86 15.16 4.43 -0.85
C LEU A 86 14.84 2.97 -1.20
N LEU A 87 15.41 2.04 -0.43
CA LEU A 87 15.12 0.61 -0.51
C LEU A 87 14.33 0.18 0.72
N LEU A 88 13.09 -0.29 0.54
CA LEU A 88 12.32 -0.92 1.61
C LEU A 88 12.75 -2.39 1.72
N VAL A 89 13.47 -2.73 2.79
CA VAL A 89 13.93 -4.09 3.07
C VAL A 89 13.11 -4.65 4.22
N THR A 90 12.40 -5.74 3.98
CA THR A 90 11.76 -6.50 5.04
C THR A 90 12.67 -7.67 5.43
N LYS A 91 13.10 -7.70 6.69
CA LYS A 91 13.77 -8.86 7.29
C LYS A 91 12.67 -9.69 7.97
N ARG A 92 12.58 -10.99 7.69
CA ARG A 92 11.75 -11.89 8.49
C ARG A 92 12.39 -11.98 9.87
N SER A 93 11.95 -11.13 10.80
CA SER A 93 12.45 -11.13 12.17
C SER A 93 11.89 -12.35 12.90
N ALA A 94 12.72 -13.37 13.11
CA ALA A 94 12.53 -14.25 14.24
C ALA A 94 12.93 -13.45 15.50
N GLY A 95 11.96 -12.80 16.14
CA GLY A 95 12.02 -12.43 17.55
C GLY A 95 13.06 -11.42 18.06
N GLU A 96 13.87 -10.76 17.23
CA GLU A 96 14.86 -9.79 17.74
C GLU A 96 14.63 -8.35 17.26
N SER A 97 14.83 -7.45 18.24
CA SER A 97 14.61 -6.00 18.27
C SER A 97 14.93 -5.24 16.96
N LEU A 98 14.12 -4.21 16.67
CA LEU A 98 14.36 -3.17 15.66
C LEU A 98 15.61 -2.32 16.00
N ALA A 99 16.79 -2.94 16.05
CA ALA A 99 18.05 -2.22 15.91
C ALA A 99 18.43 -2.31 14.43
N SER A 100 18.05 -1.29 13.65
CA SER A 100 18.50 -1.11 12.27
C SER A 100 20.02 -0.96 12.26
N SER A 101 20.76 -2.04 11.99
CA SER A 101 22.19 -1.99 11.77
C SER A 101 22.45 -1.40 10.38
N SER A 102 23.06 -0.21 10.33
CA SER A 102 23.38 0.50 9.08
C SER A 102 24.23 -0.31 8.09
N LEU A 103 24.94 -1.34 8.59
CA LEU A 103 25.79 -2.24 7.81
C LEU A 103 25.01 -3.24 6.93
N ASP A 104 23.88 -3.76 7.41
CA ASP A 104 23.03 -4.68 6.61
C ASP A 104 22.49 -3.95 5.36
N ASN A 105 22.22 -2.64 5.50
CA ASN A 105 21.76 -1.77 4.43
C ASN A 105 22.87 -1.52 3.39
N LEU A 106 24.14 -1.46 3.80
CA LEU A 106 25.27 -1.22 2.90
C LEU A 106 25.57 -2.41 1.99
N ALA A 107 25.54 -3.64 2.53
CA ALA A 107 25.80 -4.85 1.74
C ALA A 107 24.70 -5.10 0.68
N ILE A 108 23.43 -4.89 1.04
CA ILE A 108 22.31 -4.98 0.10
C ILE A 108 22.41 -3.87 -0.96
N ARG A 109 22.74 -2.64 -0.56
CA ARG A 109 22.99 -1.54 -1.51
C ARG A 109 24.12 -1.85 -2.48
N ALA A 110 25.26 -2.33 -2.00
CA ALA A 110 26.39 -2.70 -2.85
C ALA A 110 26.04 -3.84 -3.82
N PHE A 111 25.31 -4.86 -3.36
CA PHE A 111 24.83 -5.94 -4.23
C PHE A 111 23.88 -5.42 -5.32
N LEU A 112 22.93 -4.57 -4.95
CA LEU A 112 22.00 -3.96 -5.91
C LEU A 112 22.70 -3.01 -6.86
N GLU A 113 23.70 -2.25 -6.44
CA GLU A 113 24.48 -1.41 -7.36
C GLU A 113 25.30 -2.25 -8.34
N ALA A 114 25.95 -3.33 -7.86
CA ALA A 114 26.67 -4.26 -8.71
C ALA A 114 25.73 -4.97 -9.72
N LYS A 115 24.51 -5.33 -9.28
CA LYS A 115 23.47 -5.84 -10.19
C LYS A 115 22.86 -4.75 -11.05
N ALA A 116 22.71 -3.51 -10.59
CA ALA A 116 22.18 -2.43 -11.43
C ALA A 116 23.21 -2.02 -12.49
N ALA A 117 24.51 -2.19 -12.25
CA ALA A 117 25.57 -1.80 -13.17
C ALA A 117 25.41 -2.45 -14.56
N HIS A 118 24.97 -3.70 -14.66
CA HIS A 118 24.72 -4.32 -15.96
C HIS A 118 23.45 -3.79 -16.64
N PHE A 119 22.46 -3.32 -15.88
CA PHE A 119 21.27 -2.66 -16.44
C PHE A 119 21.56 -1.22 -16.86
N ARG A 120 22.41 -0.46 -16.15
CA ARG A 120 22.79 0.92 -16.51
C ARG A 120 23.41 1.02 -17.91
N SER A 121 24.05 -0.04 -18.38
CA SER A 121 24.69 -0.12 -19.69
C SER A 121 23.77 -0.67 -20.80
N ALA A 122 22.55 -1.09 -20.48
CA ALA A 122 21.68 -1.83 -21.40
C ALA A 122 20.18 -1.57 -21.17
N VAL A 123 19.78 -0.38 -20.71
CA VAL A 123 18.38 0.03 -20.74
C VAL A 123 18.07 0.60 -22.12
N TYR A 124 17.21 -0.08 -22.87
CA TYR A 124 16.64 0.46 -24.10
C TYR A 124 15.23 0.97 -23.78
N ILE A 125 14.99 2.27 -24.04
CA ILE A 125 13.64 2.81 -24.08
C ILE A 125 13.12 2.56 -25.49
N LEU A 126 12.10 1.71 -25.61
CA LEU A 126 11.32 1.60 -26.84
C LEU A 126 10.52 2.89 -26.99
N THR A 127 10.92 3.72 -27.94
CA THR A 127 10.31 5.04 -28.20
C THR A 127 9.25 5.00 -29.29
N ASP A 128 9.23 3.95 -30.11
CA ASP A 128 8.23 3.74 -31.15
C ASP A 128 8.16 2.26 -31.56
N ILE A 129 7.00 1.82 -32.05
CA ILE A 129 6.78 0.48 -32.60
C ILE A 129 5.96 0.63 -33.90
N SER A 130 6.58 0.35 -35.05
CA SER A 130 5.90 0.38 -36.33
C SER A 130 5.32 -0.99 -36.69
N PRO A 131 4.05 -1.09 -37.10
CA PRO A 131 3.49 -2.34 -37.61
C PRO A 131 4.09 -2.67 -38.99
N GLY A 132 4.47 -3.94 -39.16
CA GLY A 132 4.89 -4.50 -40.46
C GLY A 132 3.70 -4.87 -41.34
#